data_AF-A0A6L5ZT62-F1
#
_entry.id   AF-A0A6L5ZT62-F1
#
_cell.length_a   1.000
_cell.length_b   1.000
_cell.length_c   1.000
_cell.angle_alpha   90.00
_cell.angle_beta   90.00
_cell.angle_gamma   90.00
#
_symmetry.space_group_name_H-M   'P 1'
#
loop_
_entity.id
_entity.type
_entity.pdbx_description
1 polymer ?
#
loop_
_entity_poly.entity_id
_entity_poly.type
_entity_poly.pdbx_seq_one_letter_code
_entity_poly.pdbx_strand_id
1 'polypeptide(L)'
;MSLEALRHSEVLAPFFFLIGLQLRNEISHIKEILLPSFAAIGGMVIPAGIYLVINSGSDNQDGWPLVMPTDIALVMIVVLLLGKRVRVELKTFLLALAVADDLLSIVVLGAKYSGELKPTEVLASIGAVLLGAATGKVPFEKTFTAFVN
;
A
#
# COMPACT_ATOMS: atom_id res chain seq x y z
N MET A 1 -1.25 -18.22 -21.73
CA MET A 1 -0.99 -17.06 -20.85
C MET A 1 0.44 -16.65 -21.08
N SER A 2 0.69 -15.53 -21.76
CA SER A 2 2.04 -14.95 -21.79
C SER A 2 2.37 -14.46 -20.37
N LEU A 3 3.66 -14.44 -20.01
CA LEU A 3 4.13 -13.94 -18.72
C LEU A 3 3.77 -12.45 -18.48
N GLU A 4 3.24 -11.76 -19.49
CA GLU A 4 2.67 -10.41 -19.38
C GLU A 4 1.36 -10.37 -18.58
N ALA A 5 0.67 -11.50 -18.40
CA ALA A 5 -0.51 -11.60 -17.54
C ALA A 5 -0.17 -11.70 -16.03
N LEU A 6 1.12 -11.65 -15.69
CA LEU A 6 1.66 -11.42 -14.35
C LEU A 6 2.37 -10.05 -14.31
N ARG A 7 1.87 -9.05 -15.05
CA ARG A 7 2.33 -7.68 -14.93
C ARG A 7 1.89 -7.17 -13.56
N HIS A 8 2.86 -6.64 -12.80
CA HIS A 8 2.79 -6.09 -11.45
C HIS A 8 1.39 -5.85 -10.86
N SER A 9 0.49 -5.14 -11.56
CA SER A 9 -0.90 -4.91 -11.16
C SER A 9 -1.73 -6.16 -10.82
N GLU A 10 -1.62 -7.27 -11.57
CA GLU A 10 -2.44 -8.46 -11.33
C GLU A 10 -2.09 -9.19 -10.02
N VAL A 11 -0.86 -9.01 -9.54
CA VAL A 11 -0.37 -9.57 -8.26
C VAL A 11 -0.53 -8.54 -7.14
N LEU A 12 -0.20 -7.28 -7.42
CA LEU A 12 -0.15 -6.23 -6.41
C LEU A 12 -1.56 -5.78 -5.97
N ALA A 13 -2.55 -5.77 -6.87
CA ALA A 13 -3.92 -5.43 -6.52
C ALA A 13 -4.56 -6.40 -5.49
N PRO A 14 -4.57 -7.74 -5.69
CA PRO A 14 -5.07 -8.65 -4.67
C PRO A 14 -4.22 -8.64 -3.39
N PHE A 15 -2.91 -8.40 -3.50
CA PHE A 15 -2.03 -8.24 -2.34
C PHE A 15 -2.43 -7.04 -1.47
N PHE A 16 -2.57 -5.84 -2.04
CA PHE A 16 -3.05 -4.66 -1.31
C PHE A 16 -4.45 -4.83 -0.75
N PHE A 17 -5.32 -5.55 -1.47
CA PHE A 17 -6.66 -5.86 -0.98
C PHE A 17 -6.61 -6.74 0.29
N LEU A 18 -5.85 -7.83 0.28
CA LEU A 18 -5.69 -8.73 1.43
C LEU A 18 -5.06 -8.01 2.63
N ILE A 19 -4.01 -7.22 2.37
CA ILE A 19 -3.35 -6.42 3.39
C ILE A 19 -4.29 -5.37 3.98
N GLY A 20 -5.08 -4.69 3.14
CA GLY A 20 -6.07 -3.72 3.59
C GLY A 20 -7.14 -4.35 4.50
N LEU A 21 -7.58 -5.58 4.19
CA LEU A 21 -8.49 -6.35 5.04
C LEU A 21 -7.84 -6.76 6.36
N GLN A 22 -6.59 -7.22 6.33
CA GLN A 22 -5.84 -7.58 7.54
C GLN A 22 -5.69 -6.37 8.46
N LEU A 23 -5.28 -5.22 7.90
CA LEU A 23 -5.10 -3.99 8.64
C LEU A 23 -6.41 -3.52 9.30
N ARG A 24 -7.54 -3.64 8.59
CA ARG A 24 -8.87 -3.32 9.15
C ARG A 24 -9.21 -4.17 10.38
N ASN A 25 -8.77 -5.42 10.42
CA ASN A 25 -9.11 -6.36 11.49
C ASN A 25 -8.15 -6.27 12.69
N GLU A 26 -6.90 -5.88 12.48
CA GLU A 26 -5.90 -5.78 13.55
C GLU A 26 -5.93 -4.43 14.28
N ILE A 27 -6.35 -3.36 13.61
CA ILE A 27 -6.33 -2.02 14.19
C ILE A 27 -7.55 -1.78 15.08
N SER A 28 -7.28 -1.59 16.36
CA SER A 28 -8.29 -1.33 17.39
C SER A 28 -8.26 0.12 17.88
N HIS A 29 -7.10 0.77 17.77
CA HIS A 29 -6.89 2.13 18.26
C HIS A 29 -6.27 3.05 17.21
N ILE A 30 -6.67 4.32 17.20
CA ILE A 30 -6.15 5.30 16.25
C ILE A 30 -4.62 5.50 16.36
N LYS A 31 -4.04 5.27 17.54
CA LYS A 31 -2.58 5.35 17.76
C LYS A 31 -1.80 4.30 16.96
N GLU A 32 -2.40 3.13 16.71
CA GLU A 32 -1.82 2.05 15.91
C GLU A 32 -1.76 2.40 14.42
N ILE A 33 -2.53 3.43 13.98
CA ILE A 33 -2.42 4.01 12.64
C ILE A 33 -1.45 5.19 12.66
N LEU A 34 -1.65 6.13 13.59
CA LEU A 34 -0.95 7.41 13.56
C LEU A 34 0.56 7.25 13.71
N LEU A 35 1.01 6.43 14.66
CA LEU A 35 2.45 6.27 14.91
C LEU A 35 3.19 5.67 13.70
N PRO A 36 2.73 4.55 13.10
CA PRO A 36 3.33 4.04 11.86
C PRO A 36 3.25 5.03 10.70
N SER A 37 2.14 5.76 10.52
CA SER A 37 2.01 6.73 9.42
C SER A 37 3.03 7.87 9.53
N PHE A 38 3.23 8.45 10.71
CA PHE A 38 4.26 9.48 10.89
C PHE A 38 5.68 8.92 10.71
N ALA A 39 5.93 7.69 11.17
CA ALA A 39 7.20 7.01 10.96
C ALA A 39 7.46 6.75 9.46
N ALA A 40 6.45 6.34 8.69
CA ALA A 40 6.53 6.16 7.24
C ALA A 40 6.87 7.47 6.53
N ILE A 41 6.17 8.57 6.84
CA ILE A 41 6.47 9.89 6.25
C ILE A 41 7.94 10.28 6.51
N GLY A 42 8.44 10.08 7.72
CA GLY A 42 9.86 10.32 8.03
C GLY A 42 10.79 9.41 7.21
N GLY A 43 10.43 8.13 7.09
CA GLY A 43 11.13 7.13 6.28
C GLY A 43 11.16 7.44 4.79
N MET A 44 10.16 8.14 4.26
CA MET A 44 10.08 8.55 2.85
C MET A 44 10.82 9.87 2.57
N VAL A 45 10.64 10.86 3.44
CA VAL A 45 11.18 12.21 3.24
C VAL A 45 12.71 12.21 3.30
N ILE A 46 13.33 11.40 4.16
CA ILE A 46 14.78 11.37 4.30
C ILE A 46 15.48 10.85 3.02
N PRO A 47 15.16 9.66 2.47
CA PRO A 47 15.75 9.18 1.21
C PRO A 47 15.47 10.12 0.03
N ALA A 48 14.24 10.63 -0.09
CA ALA A 48 13.88 11.58 -1.13
C ALA A 48 14.71 12.88 -1.04
N GLY A 49 14.88 13.41 0.18
CA GLY A 49 15.70 14.60 0.43
C GLY A 49 17.17 14.37 0.10
N ILE A 50 17.74 13.23 0.51
CA ILE A 50 19.11 12.85 0.16
C ILE A 50 19.28 12.78 -1.37
N TYR A 51 18.33 12.17 -2.07
CA TYR A 51 18.36 12.07 -3.53
C TYR A 51 18.32 13.44 -4.20
N LEU A 52 17.44 14.34 -3.74
CA LEU A 52 17.30 15.69 -4.29
C LEU A 52 18.56 16.53 -4.07
N VAL A 53 19.23 16.39 -2.92
CA VAL A 53 20.48 17.10 -2.65
C VAL A 53 21.60 16.60 -3.57
N ILE A 54 21.70 15.29 -3.77
CA ILE A 54 22.74 14.69 -4.62
C ILE A 54 22.51 14.98 -6.11
N ASN A 55 21.26 14.93 -6.57
CA ASN A 55 20.90 15.06 -7.99
C ASN A 55 20.41 16.48 -8.36
N SER A 56 20.65 17.46 -7.49
CA SER A 56 20.23 18.85 -7.70
C SER A 56 20.84 19.42 -8.98
N GLY A 57 20.00 19.95 -9.87
CA GLY A 57 20.46 20.54 -11.15
C GLY A 57 20.83 19.52 -12.22
N SER A 58 20.56 18.23 -12.01
CA SER A 58 20.71 17.19 -13.04
C SER A 58 19.37 16.89 -13.73
N ASP A 59 19.44 16.30 -14.93
CA ASP A 59 18.25 15.82 -15.64
C ASP A 59 17.47 14.74 -14.86
N ASN A 60 18.11 14.12 -13.85
CA ASN A 60 17.52 13.05 -13.04
C ASN A 60 16.83 13.56 -11.78
N GLN A 61 16.79 14.88 -11.51
CA GLN A 61 16.24 15.43 -10.27
C GLN A 61 14.77 14.99 -9.99
N ASP A 62 13.99 14.70 -11.03
CA ASP A 62 12.61 14.23 -10.94
C ASP A 62 12.44 12.77 -10.50
N GLY A 63 13.53 12.01 -10.33
CA GLY A 63 13.53 10.61 -9.90
C GLY A 63 13.33 10.38 -8.40
N TRP A 64 13.19 11.43 -7.59
CA TRP A 64 13.09 11.31 -6.13
C TRP A 64 11.93 10.44 -5.61
N PRO A 65 10.75 10.33 -6.26
CA PRO A 65 9.69 9.42 -5.79
C PRO A 65 10.04 7.94 -5.99
N LEU A 66 11.06 7.61 -6.79
CA LEU A 66 11.45 6.23 -7.03
C LEU A 66 12.31 5.65 -5.90
N VAL A 67 12.89 6.50 -5.05
CA VAL A 67 13.81 6.08 -3.98
C VAL A 67 13.17 6.04 -2.59
N MET A 68 11.94 6.51 -2.45
CA MET A 68 11.19 6.50 -1.19
C MET A 68 10.52 5.15 -0.84
N PRO A 69 9.99 4.32 -1.77
CA PRO A 69 9.17 3.17 -1.37
C PRO A 69 10.01 2.04 -0.79
N THR A 70 9.50 1.39 0.26
CA THR A 70 10.14 0.24 0.92
C THR A 70 9.47 -1.08 0.52
N ASP A 71 10.25 -2.11 0.15
CA ASP A 71 9.70 -3.44 -0.14
C ASP A 71 9.27 -4.18 1.15
N ILE A 72 7.95 -4.23 1.37
CA ILE A 72 7.32 -4.95 2.48
C ILE A 72 7.67 -6.44 2.51
N ALA A 73 7.82 -7.11 1.37
CA ALA A 73 8.12 -8.54 1.33
C ALA A 73 9.50 -8.81 1.93
N LEU A 74 10.48 -7.96 1.63
CA LEU A 74 11.82 -8.05 2.21
C LEU A 74 11.77 -7.86 3.74
N VAL A 75 11.06 -6.85 4.22
CA VAL A 75 10.91 -6.58 5.66
C VAL A 75 10.26 -7.79 6.36
N MET A 76 9.19 -8.33 5.79
CA MET A 76 8.48 -9.48 6.36
C MET A 76 9.33 -10.75 6.36
N ILE A 77 10.13 -11.00 5.31
CA ILE A 77 11.08 -12.11 5.28
C ILE A 77 12.08 -12.00 6.43
N VAL A 78 12.67 -10.82 6.66
CA VAL A 78 13.61 -10.61 7.76
C VAL A 78 12.94 -10.83 9.13
N VAL A 79 11.72 -10.33 9.32
CA VAL A 79 10.94 -10.56 10.54
C VAL A 79 10.64 -12.05 10.76
N LEU A 80 10.33 -12.79 9.70
CA LEU A 80 10.11 -14.25 9.74
C LEU A 80 11.39 -15.00 10.10
N LEU A 81 12.53 -14.63 9.52
CA LEU A 81 13.84 -15.24 9.82
C LEU A 81 14.26 -15.05 11.28
N LEU A 82 13.94 -13.90 11.88
CA LEU A 82 14.18 -13.64 13.30
C LEU A 82 13.20 -14.41 14.22
N GLY A 83 12.10 -14.92 13.67
CA GLY A 83 11.20 -15.88 14.30
C GLY A 83 10.61 -15.40 15.62
N LYS A 84 10.94 -16.11 16.71
CA LYS A 84 10.45 -15.85 18.08
C LYS A 84 11.16 -14.70 18.80
N ARG A 85 12.26 -14.16 18.24
CA ARG A 85 13.00 -13.05 18.84
C ARG A 85 12.25 -11.71 18.69
N VAL A 86 11.35 -11.64 17.73
CA VAL A 86 10.54 -10.45 17.45
C VAL A 86 9.21 -10.57 18.20
N ARG A 87 8.94 -9.60 19.07
CA ARG A 87 7.67 -9.49 19.81
C ARG A 87 6.51 -9.24 18.85
N VAL A 88 5.32 -9.68 19.23
CA VAL A 88 4.12 -9.59 18.38
C VAL A 88 3.80 -8.13 18.04
N GLU A 89 3.96 -7.23 19.01
CA GLU A 89 3.70 -5.81 18.85
C GLU A 89 4.60 -5.16 17.79
N LEU A 90 5.85 -5.63 17.67
CA LEU A 90 6.77 -5.13 16.63
C LEU A 90 6.38 -5.64 15.24
N LYS A 91 5.82 -6.85 15.13
CA LYS A 91 5.32 -7.38 13.85
C LYS A 91 4.13 -6.56 13.35
N THR A 92 3.17 -6.28 14.24
CA THR A 92 2.00 -5.44 13.93
C THR A 92 2.42 -4.01 13.59
N PHE A 93 3.37 -3.43 14.34
CA PHE A 93 3.92 -2.12 14.02
C PHE A 93 4.60 -2.07 12.65
N LEU A 94 5.47 -3.03 12.35
CA LEU A 94 6.20 -3.09 11.07
C LEU A 94 5.26 -3.35 9.89
N LEU A 95 4.23 -4.18 10.08
CA LEU A 95 3.18 -4.37 9.08
C LEU A 95 2.45 -3.05 8.82
N ALA A 96 1.95 -2.38 9.85
CA ALA A 96 1.26 -1.10 9.70
C ALA A 96 2.16 -0.02 9.08
N LEU A 97 3.44 0.03 9.44
CA LEU A 97 4.43 0.94 8.87
C LEU A 97 4.62 0.71 7.37
N ALA A 98 4.85 -0.54 6.97
CA ALA A 98 5.08 -0.88 5.57
C ALA A 98 3.85 -0.59 4.71
N VAL A 99 2.65 -0.87 5.22
CA VAL A 99 1.41 -0.53 4.50
C VAL A 99 1.22 0.98 4.36
N ALA A 100 1.52 1.75 5.42
CA ALA A 100 1.45 3.20 5.35
C ALA A 100 2.44 3.77 4.33
N ASP A 101 3.69 3.27 4.33
CA ASP A 101 4.75 3.66 3.38
C ASP A 101 4.35 3.37 1.93
N ASP A 102 3.84 2.18 1.65
CA ASP A 102 3.37 1.78 0.31
C ASP A 102 2.20 2.64 -0.19
N LEU A 103 1.20 2.90 0.67
CA LEU A 103 0.04 3.71 0.30
C LEU A 103 0.44 5.16 0.01
N LEU A 104 1.27 5.75 0.87
CA LEU A 104 1.79 7.10 0.66
C LEU A 104 2.66 7.16 -0.61
N SER A 105 3.46 6.13 -0.85
CA SER A 105 4.31 6.02 -2.04
C SER A 105 3.51 5.97 -3.32
N ILE A 106 2.43 5.18 -3.38
CA ILE A 106 1.53 5.13 -4.54
C ILE A 106 0.89 6.49 -4.81
N VAL A 107 0.47 7.21 -3.76
CA VAL A 107 -0.12 8.55 -3.91
C VAL A 107 0.90 9.54 -4.48
N VAL A 108 2.13 9.55 -3.95
CA VAL A 108 3.18 10.46 -4.40
C VAL A 108 3.66 10.10 -5.82
N LEU A 109 3.83 8.81 -6.14
CA LEU A 109 4.14 8.33 -7.49
C LEU A 109 3.04 8.71 -8.49
N GLY A 110 1.77 8.49 -8.12
CA GLY A 110 0.63 8.89 -8.91
C GLY A 110 0.58 10.41 -9.13
N ALA A 111 0.85 11.21 -8.11
CA ALA A 111 0.85 12.66 -8.23
C ALA A 111 1.98 13.18 -9.14
N LYS A 112 3.18 12.58 -9.09
CA LYS A 112 4.35 13.05 -9.85
C LYS A 112 4.39 12.51 -11.28
N TYR A 113 3.96 11.27 -11.49
CA TYR A 113 4.03 10.59 -12.79
C TYR A 113 2.68 10.40 -13.47
N SER A 114 1.58 10.92 -12.90
CA SER A 114 0.32 10.99 -13.64
C SER A 114 0.51 11.89 -14.86
N GLY A 115 0.19 11.32 -16.02
CA GLY A 115 -0.02 12.09 -17.23
C GLY A 115 -1.40 12.74 -17.22
N GLU A 116 -1.89 13.05 -18.42
CA GLU A 116 -3.24 13.58 -18.57
C GLU A 116 -4.31 12.58 -18.08
N LEU A 117 -5.01 12.95 -17.01
CA LEU A 117 -6.11 12.16 -16.48
C LEU A 117 -7.33 12.30 -17.40
N LYS A 118 -7.69 11.22 -18.08
CA LYS A 118 -8.90 11.22 -18.92
C LYS A 118 -10.14 11.23 -18.03
N PRO A 119 -11.14 12.10 -18.29
CA PRO A 119 -12.37 12.13 -17.51
C PRO A 119 -13.09 10.78 -17.43
N THR A 120 -13.01 9.98 -18.51
CA THR A 120 -13.59 8.63 -18.56
C THR A 120 -12.92 7.66 -17.58
N GLU A 121 -11.59 7.70 -17.46
CA GLU A 121 -10.82 6.85 -16.57
C GLU A 121 -11.05 7.22 -15.09
N VAL A 122 -11.16 8.53 -14.81
CA VAL A 122 -11.52 9.03 -13.46
C VAL A 122 -12.92 8.60 -13.06
N LEU A 123 -13.91 8.78 -13.94
CA LEU A 123 -15.29 8.36 -13.69
C LEU A 123 -15.40 6.84 -13.48
N ALA A 124 -14.70 6.05 -14.31
CA ALA A 124 -14.65 4.60 -14.15
C ALA A 124 -14.05 4.19 -12.79
N SER A 125 -12.97 4.86 -12.36
CA SER A 125 -12.32 4.58 -11.08
C SER A 125 -13.22 4.91 -9.89
N ILE A 126 -13.89 6.07 -9.91
CA ILE A 126 -14.88 6.43 -8.88
C ILE A 126 -16.03 5.42 -8.86
N GLY A 127 -16.53 5.03 -10.04
CA GLY A 127 -17.57 4.01 -10.17
C GLY A 127 -17.16 2.66 -9.57
N ALA A 128 -15.93 2.21 -9.82
CA ALA A 128 -15.38 0.98 -9.26
C ALA A 128 -15.29 1.03 -7.72
N VAL A 129 -14.84 2.16 -7.15
CA VAL A 129 -14.78 2.35 -5.69
C VAL A 129 -16.18 2.34 -5.08
N LEU A 130 -17.16 3.01 -5.70
CA LEU A 130 -18.54 3.02 -5.22
C LEU A 130 -19.19 1.64 -5.30
N LEU A 131 -18.95 0.89 -6.38
CA LEU A 131 -19.39 -0.50 -6.52
C LEU A 131 -18.77 -1.37 -5.43
N GLY A 132 -17.46 -1.27 -5.19
CA GLY A 132 -16.78 -1.98 -4.10
C GLY A 132 -17.33 -1.63 -2.72
N ALA A 133 -17.64 -0.36 -2.48
CA ALA A 133 -18.25 0.09 -1.22
C ALA A 133 -19.70 -0.39 -1.05
N ALA A 134 -20.46 -0.50 -2.15
CA ALA A 134 -21.82 -1.04 -2.14
C ALA A 134 -21.82 -2.56 -1.91
N THR A 135 -20.95 -3.31 -2.59
CA THR A 135 -20.83 -4.76 -2.44
C THR A 135 -20.20 -5.15 -1.10
N GLY A 136 -19.27 -4.37 -0.57
CA GLY A 136 -18.68 -4.58 0.77
C GLY A 136 -19.68 -4.45 1.92
N LYS A 137 -20.84 -3.82 1.70
CA LYS A 137 -21.96 -3.79 2.66
C LYS A 137 -22.86 -5.03 2.55
N VAL A 138 -22.75 -5.81 1.47
CA VAL A 138 -23.50 -7.04 1.31
C VAL A 138 -22.84 -8.10 2.18
N PRO A 139 -23.54 -8.67 3.17
CA PRO A 139 -23.00 -9.73 4.01
C PRO A 139 -22.99 -11.02 3.19
N PHE A 140 -22.02 -11.16 2.27
CA PHE A 140 -21.87 -12.32 1.39
C PHE A 140 -21.88 -13.64 2.17
N GLU A 141 -21.35 -13.63 3.39
CA GLU A 141 -21.37 -14.76 4.32
C GLU A 141 -22.79 -15.18 4.72
N LYS A 142 -23.70 -14.22 4.98
CA LYS A 142 -25.11 -14.49 5.30
C LYS A 142 -25.91 -14.94 4.08
N THR A 143 -25.64 -14.35 2.92
CA THR A 143 -26.33 -14.73 1.67
C THR A 143 -25.93 -16.14 1.22
N PHE A 144 -24.65 -16.51 1.39
CA PHE A 144 -24.16 -17.85 1.08
C PHE A 144 -24.73 -18.91 2.03
N THR A 145 -24.73 -18.64 3.34
CA THR A 145 -25.34 -19.56 4.33
C THR A 145 -26.85 -19.70 4.19
N ALA A 146 -27.56 -18.67 3.70
CA ALA A 146 -29.00 -18.75 3.39
C ALA A 146 -29.31 -19.43 2.04
N PHE A 147 -28.33 -19.56 1.15
CA PHE A 147 -28.48 -20.26 -0.14
C PHE A 147 -28.14 -21.76 -0.03
N VAL A 148 -27.24 -22.10 0.89
CA VAL A 148 -26.79 -23.48 1.13
C VAL A 148 -27.70 -24.24 2.09
N ASN A 149 -28.47 -23.55 2.94
CA ASN A 149 -29.55 -24.12 3.75
C ASN A 149 -30.89 -24.02 3.03
#